data_AF-A0A966CPG9-F1
#
_entry.id   AF-A0A966CPG9-F1
#
_cell.length_a   1.000
_cell.length_b   1.000
_cell.length_c   1.000
_cell.angle_alpha   90.00
_cell.angle_beta   90.00
_cell.angle_gamma   90.00
#
_symmetry.space_group_name_H-M   'P 1'
#
loop_
_entity.id
_entity.type
_entity.pdbx_description
1 polymer ?
#
loop_
_entity_poly.entity_id
_entity_poly.type
_entity_poly.pdbx_seq_one_letter_code
_entity_poly.pdbx_strand_id
1 'polypeptide(L)'
;MKFRFPIIIIDEDFRSENASGLGIRALADAIEKEGMEVLGVTSYGDLTSFAQQQSRASAFLLSIDDEEFGSGSKEETESALKALRAFVRELRFRNADIPIYLYGETRTSRHIPNDILRELHGFIHMHEDTPEFMARHIIREAKAYLNSLAPPFFRALLDYAQDGSYSWHCPGHSGGVAFLKAPVGQMFHQFFGENMLRADVCNAVDELGQLLDHTGPVAASERNAARIFNADHLFFVTNGTSTSNKIVWHSTVAPDDIVVVDRNCHKSILHAIMMTGAVPVFLTPTRNNFGIIGPIPKSEFDMASIRKKIDANPFIRDKKKKPRILTITQSTYDGVLYNVETLKEMLDGKIDTLHFDEAWLPHAAFHDFYRDMHAIGRSRPRARESMIFATQSTHKLLAGLSQASQILVREPESRQLNSHVFNEAYLMHTSTSPQYAIIASCDVAAAMMEPPGGTALVQESIAEALDFRRAMRKVDEEFEA
;
A
#
# COMPACT_ATOMS: atom_id res chain seq x y z
N MET A 1 -10.80 21.17 -7.17
CA MET A 1 -10.36 21.00 -5.76
C MET A 1 -8.89 21.44 -5.66
N LYS A 2 -8.45 22.14 -4.60
CA LYS A 2 -7.03 22.55 -4.46
C LYS A 2 -6.31 21.64 -3.47
N PHE A 3 -5.50 20.70 -3.98
CA PHE A 3 -4.53 19.98 -3.16
C PHE A 3 -3.36 20.90 -2.80
N ARG A 4 -2.84 20.79 -1.58
CA ARG A 4 -1.72 21.61 -1.11
C ARG A 4 -0.45 20.77 -1.06
N PHE A 5 0.39 20.95 -2.06
CA PHE A 5 1.72 20.33 -2.15
C PHE A 5 2.76 21.42 -2.46
N PRO A 6 3.29 22.14 -1.44
CA PRO A 6 4.26 23.19 -1.67
C PRO A 6 5.53 22.70 -2.38
N ILE A 7 6.21 23.64 -3.03
CA ILE A 7 7.60 23.47 -3.48
C ILE A 7 8.50 23.82 -2.30
N ILE A 8 9.40 22.91 -1.92
CA ILE A 8 10.31 23.09 -0.79
C ILE A 8 11.63 23.64 -1.31
N ILE A 9 12.09 24.75 -0.75
CA ILE A 9 13.39 25.36 -1.03
C ILE A 9 14.26 25.20 0.20
N ILE A 10 15.41 24.54 0.05
CA ILE A 10 16.42 24.37 1.10
C ILE A 10 17.62 25.22 0.71
N ASP A 11 17.82 26.31 1.43
CA ASP A 11 18.85 27.31 1.14
C ASP A 11 19.27 28.01 2.44
N GLU A 12 20.56 27.95 2.79
CA GLU A 12 21.06 28.52 4.04
C GLU A 12 20.87 30.04 4.13
N ASP A 13 20.88 30.70 2.99
CA ASP A 13 20.72 32.13 2.80
C ASP A 13 19.29 32.56 2.46
N PHE A 14 18.32 31.65 2.55
CA PHE A 14 16.92 31.95 2.24
C PHE A 14 16.38 33.15 3.05
N ARG A 15 16.96 33.41 4.23
CA ARG A 15 16.63 34.55 5.11
C ARG A 15 17.70 35.65 5.16
N SER A 16 18.80 35.52 4.41
CA SER A 16 19.92 36.45 4.36
C SER A 16 19.70 37.56 3.32
N GLU A 17 20.17 38.78 3.58
CA GLU A 17 20.09 39.92 2.64
C GLU A 17 21.20 39.94 1.57
N ASN A 18 21.92 38.83 1.38
CA ASN A 18 22.97 38.73 0.37
C ASN A 18 22.42 38.39 -1.02
N ALA A 19 23.29 38.36 -2.03
CA ALA A 19 22.91 38.14 -3.42
C ALA A 19 22.25 36.75 -3.62
N SER A 20 22.78 35.71 -2.96
CA SER A 20 22.24 34.35 -2.98
C SER A 20 20.80 34.31 -2.45
N GLY A 21 20.60 34.82 -1.23
CA GLY A 21 19.29 34.92 -0.58
C GLY A 21 18.27 35.77 -1.35
N LEU A 22 18.70 36.87 -1.98
CA LEU A 22 17.82 37.69 -2.82
C LEU A 22 17.39 36.94 -4.09
N GLY A 23 18.32 36.21 -4.74
CA GLY A 23 18.02 35.44 -5.94
C GLY A 23 17.00 34.33 -5.69
N ILE A 24 17.21 33.54 -4.63
CA ILE A 24 16.33 32.41 -4.33
C ILE A 24 14.93 32.87 -3.87
N ARG A 25 14.83 33.99 -3.15
CA ARG A 25 13.55 34.61 -2.78
C ARG A 25 12.82 35.19 -3.99
N ALA A 26 13.54 35.76 -4.96
CA ALA A 26 12.92 36.20 -6.21
C ALA A 26 12.31 35.02 -6.98
N LEU A 27 12.97 33.85 -6.97
CA LEU A 27 12.42 32.62 -7.53
C LEU A 27 11.21 32.11 -6.74
N ALA A 28 11.26 32.13 -5.41
CA ALA A 28 10.12 31.79 -4.55
C ALA A 28 8.90 32.68 -4.85
N ASP A 29 9.08 34.00 -4.90
CA ASP A 29 8.04 34.96 -5.23
C ASP A 29 7.46 34.73 -6.63
N ALA A 30 8.31 34.37 -7.60
CA ALA A 30 7.87 34.04 -8.96
C ALA A 30 7.01 32.77 -8.98
N ILE A 31 7.35 31.74 -8.20
CA ILE A 31 6.56 30.52 -8.05
C ILE A 31 5.21 30.82 -7.39
N GLU A 32 5.20 31.64 -6.34
CA GLU A 32 3.97 32.02 -5.62
C GLU A 32 3.00 32.83 -6.50
N LYS A 33 3.53 33.74 -7.33
CA LYS A 33 2.74 34.50 -8.31
C LYS A 33 2.03 33.62 -9.33
N GLU A 34 2.61 32.46 -9.66
CA GLU A 34 2.02 31.45 -10.56
C GLU A 34 1.06 30.48 -9.81
N GLY A 35 0.82 30.69 -8.51
CA GLY A 35 -0.25 30.07 -7.73
C GLY A 35 0.12 28.81 -6.94
N MET A 36 1.41 28.44 -6.90
CA MET A 36 1.97 27.35 -6.09
C MET A 36 2.49 27.88 -4.75
N GLU A 37 2.30 27.12 -3.67
CA GLU A 37 2.82 27.47 -2.35
C GLU A 37 4.32 27.14 -2.27
N VAL A 38 5.12 27.98 -1.61
CA VAL A 38 6.54 27.74 -1.40
C VAL A 38 6.83 27.65 0.10
N LEU A 39 7.68 26.70 0.48
CA LEU A 39 8.18 26.57 1.85
C LEU A 39 9.72 26.67 1.83
N GLY A 40 10.25 27.79 2.34
CA GLY A 40 11.69 28.00 2.46
C GLY A 40 12.25 27.61 3.82
N VAL A 41 13.33 26.83 3.82
CA VAL A 41 14.03 26.33 5.02
C VAL A 41 15.53 26.52 4.90
N THR A 42 16.20 26.73 6.03
CA THR A 42 17.58 27.25 6.06
C THR A 42 18.66 26.22 6.37
N SER A 43 18.35 24.94 6.51
CA SER A 43 19.41 23.94 6.73
C SER A 43 19.00 22.52 6.36
N TYR A 44 20.03 21.75 6.02
CA TYR A 44 20.01 20.29 5.99
C TYR A 44 20.10 19.67 7.41
N GLY A 45 19.94 20.44 8.49
CA GLY A 45 20.17 19.93 9.86
C GLY A 45 19.18 18.85 10.30
N ASP A 46 18.01 18.81 9.66
CA ASP A 46 16.90 17.93 10.03
C ASP A 46 16.48 17.01 8.87
N LEU A 47 17.48 16.51 8.11
CA LEU A 47 17.32 15.67 6.90
C LEU A 47 16.31 14.53 7.08
N THR A 48 16.31 13.87 8.24
CA THR A 48 15.37 12.79 8.57
C THR A 48 13.94 13.31 8.79
N SER A 49 13.77 14.42 9.50
CA SER A 49 12.45 15.02 9.73
C SER A 49 11.87 15.62 8.45
N PHE A 50 12.71 16.17 7.56
CA PHE A 50 12.28 16.69 6.26
C PHE A 50 11.99 15.61 5.24
N ALA A 51 12.80 14.54 5.20
CA ALA A 51 12.48 13.38 4.38
C ALA A 51 11.16 12.74 4.82
N GLN A 52 10.82 12.74 6.11
CA GLN A 52 9.49 12.33 6.58
C GLN A 52 8.36 13.27 6.12
N GLN A 53 8.64 14.57 5.93
CA GLN A 53 7.69 15.55 5.40
C GLN A 53 7.55 15.57 3.88
N GLN A 54 8.34 14.80 3.12
CA GLN A 54 8.29 14.76 1.65
C GLN A 54 6.90 14.41 1.09
N SER A 55 6.07 13.70 1.87
CA SER A 55 4.69 13.35 1.51
C SER A 55 3.82 14.57 1.22
N ARG A 56 4.28 15.77 1.58
CA ARG A 56 3.58 17.04 1.39
C ARG A 56 4.24 17.93 0.33
N ALA A 57 5.32 17.51 -0.31
CA ALA A 57 6.05 18.32 -1.30
C ALA A 57 5.67 17.96 -2.75
N SER A 58 5.76 18.93 -3.65
CA SER A 58 5.63 18.71 -5.10
C SER A 58 6.96 18.79 -5.86
N ALA A 59 7.97 19.45 -5.29
CA ALA A 59 9.35 19.48 -5.78
C ALA A 59 10.29 19.96 -4.66
N PHE A 60 11.59 19.68 -4.81
CA PHE A 60 12.66 20.19 -3.96
C PHE A 60 13.64 21.04 -4.78
N LEU A 61 13.99 22.21 -4.27
CA LEU A 61 15.11 23.03 -4.74
C LEU A 61 16.16 23.04 -3.63
N LEU A 62 17.37 22.60 -3.96
CA LEU A 62 18.49 22.53 -3.03
C LEU A 62 19.53 23.54 -3.49
N SER A 63 19.80 24.52 -2.64
CA SER A 63 20.85 25.49 -2.89
C SER A 63 22.20 24.93 -2.47
N ILE A 64 23.22 25.26 -3.26
CA ILE A 64 24.61 24.94 -2.98
C ILE A 64 25.45 26.14 -3.42
N ASP A 65 26.07 26.82 -2.47
CA ASP A 65 26.89 27.99 -2.73
C ASP A 65 28.37 27.63 -2.92
N ASP A 66 29.10 28.43 -3.68
CA ASP A 66 30.54 28.23 -3.92
C ASP A 66 31.36 28.32 -2.60
N GLU A 67 30.84 29.01 -1.57
CA GLU A 67 31.44 29.07 -0.23
C GLU A 67 31.37 27.72 0.52
N GLU A 68 30.37 26.86 0.24
CA GLU A 68 30.31 25.49 0.78
C GLU A 68 31.42 24.59 0.19
N PHE A 69 31.98 24.97 -0.97
CA PHE A 69 33.15 24.33 -1.57
C PHE A 69 34.49 24.94 -1.10
N GLY A 70 34.43 25.98 -0.25
CA GLY A 70 35.57 26.62 0.39
C GLY A 70 36.63 27.10 -0.60
N SER A 71 37.89 26.79 -0.32
CA SER A 71 39.03 27.15 -1.18
C SER A 71 39.17 26.27 -2.43
N GLY A 72 38.22 25.36 -2.69
CA GLY A 72 38.33 24.28 -3.68
C GLY A 72 39.19 23.10 -3.18
N SER A 73 39.42 23.00 -1.87
CA SER A 73 40.09 21.84 -1.27
C SER A 73 39.17 20.61 -1.39
N LYS A 74 39.77 19.42 -1.62
CA LYS A 74 38.98 18.19 -1.81
C LYS A 74 38.13 17.84 -0.59
N GLU A 75 38.59 18.16 0.62
CA GLU A 75 37.94 17.76 1.87
C GLU A 75 36.66 18.57 2.16
N GLU A 76 36.66 19.88 1.88
CA GLU A 76 35.48 20.75 2.05
C GLU A 76 34.39 20.40 1.02
N THR A 77 34.80 20.25 -0.24
CA THR A 77 33.96 19.75 -1.35
C THR A 77 33.31 18.40 -1.01
N GLU A 78 34.06 17.48 -0.40
CA GLU A 78 33.55 16.16 -0.01
C GLU A 78 32.52 16.23 1.12
N SER A 79 32.61 17.21 2.03
CA SER A 79 31.68 17.37 3.15
C SER A 79 30.30 17.88 2.70
N ALA A 80 30.25 18.94 1.88
CA ALA A 80 29.01 19.47 1.32
C ALA A 80 28.31 18.42 0.42
N LEU A 81 29.09 17.76 -0.44
CA LEU A 81 28.60 16.66 -1.27
C LEU A 81 28.08 15.47 -0.44
N LYS A 82 28.62 15.24 0.77
CA LYS A 82 28.14 14.17 1.66
C LYS A 82 26.72 14.45 2.16
N ALA A 83 26.44 15.68 2.59
CA ALA A 83 25.10 16.08 3.05
C ALA A 83 24.08 15.99 1.91
N LEU A 84 24.41 16.57 0.75
CA LEU A 84 23.57 16.50 -0.45
C LEU A 84 23.29 15.06 -0.88
N ARG A 85 24.34 14.23 -0.98
CA ARG A 85 24.22 12.82 -1.36
C ARG A 85 23.36 12.05 -0.35
N ALA A 86 23.49 12.33 0.94
CA ALA A 86 22.66 11.72 1.97
C ALA A 86 21.18 12.10 1.79
N PHE A 87 20.89 13.38 1.55
CA PHE A 87 19.53 13.85 1.28
C PHE A 87 18.91 13.19 0.05
N VAL A 88 19.60 13.24 -1.08
CA VAL A 88 19.10 12.69 -2.35
C VAL A 88 18.87 11.18 -2.23
N ARG A 89 19.77 10.44 -1.56
CA ARG A 89 19.59 9.01 -1.32
C ARG A 89 18.40 8.71 -0.44
N GLU A 90 18.22 9.43 0.66
CA GLU A 90 17.07 9.24 1.56
C GLU A 90 15.75 9.56 0.87
N LEU A 91 15.73 10.63 0.07
CA LEU A 91 14.55 11.02 -0.68
C LEU A 91 14.22 9.99 -1.78
N ARG A 92 15.22 9.53 -2.55
CA ARG A 92 15.02 8.49 -3.58
C ARG A 92 14.68 7.12 -3.01
N PHE A 93 15.10 6.82 -1.79
CA PHE A 93 14.69 5.62 -1.06
C PHE A 93 13.19 5.59 -0.76
N ARG A 94 12.54 6.76 -0.65
CA ARG A 94 11.11 6.88 -0.34
C ARG A 94 10.28 7.28 -1.57
N ASN A 95 10.88 8.00 -2.52
CA ASN A 95 10.21 8.54 -3.69
C ASN A 95 11.16 8.64 -4.89
N ALA A 96 10.92 7.79 -5.89
CA ALA A 96 11.74 7.72 -7.10
C ALA A 96 11.59 8.95 -8.01
N ASP A 97 10.40 9.59 -8.02
CA ASP A 97 9.99 10.46 -9.12
C ASP A 97 9.85 11.93 -8.74
N ILE A 98 9.86 12.27 -7.45
CA ILE A 98 9.71 13.67 -7.03
C ILE A 98 10.82 14.55 -7.65
N PRO A 99 10.47 15.69 -8.27
CA PRO A 99 11.45 16.58 -8.87
C PRO A 99 12.43 17.14 -7.85
N ILE A 100 13.73 17.05 -8.17
CA ILE A 100 14.80 17.66 -7.39
C ILE A 100 15.62 18.56 -8.31
N TYR A 101 15.74 19.83 -7.95
CA TYR A 101 16.56 20.81 -8.64
C TYR A 101 17.71 21.23 -7.75
N LEU A 102 18.85 21.49 -8.37
CA LEU A 102 19.93 22.22 -7.73
C LEU A 102 19.88 23.68 -8.16
N TYR A 103 20.14 24.56 -7.21
CA TYR A 103 20.27 25.99 -7.42
C TYR A 103 21.67 26.41 -6.97
N GLY A 104 22.42 27.06 -7.84
CA GLY A 104 23.80 27.46 -7.52
C GLY A 104 24.53 28.12 -8.68
N GLU A 105 25.84 28.29 -8.53
CA GLU A 105 26.68 28.90 -9.54
C GLU A 105 27.17 27.92 -10.62
N THR A 106 27.52 28.45 -11.80
CA THR A 106 28.00 27.64 -12.93
C THR A 106 29.29 26.87 -12.61
N ARG A 107 30.13 27.37 -11.67
CA ARG A 107 31.34 26.67 -11.20
C ARG A 107 31.00 25.46 -10.34
N THR A 108 30.05 25.61 -9.44
CA THR A 108 29.50 24.59 -8.55
C THR A 108 29.10 23.32 -9.31
N SER A 109 28.43 23.47 -10.46
CA SER A 109 27.97 22.35 -11.30
C SER A 109 29.08 21.37 -11.73
N ARG A 110 30.33 21.85 -11.86
CA ARG A 110 31.47 21.03 -12.32
C ARG A 110 31.98 20.06 -11.26
N HIS A 111 31.68 20.33 -10.00
CA HIS A 111 32.14 19.54 -8.85
C HIS A 111 31.15 18.44 -8.46
N ILE A 112 29.97 18.40 -9.09
CA ILE A 112 28.93 17.44 -8.74
C ILE A 112 29.19 16.10 -9.42
N PRO A 113 29.31 15.01 -8.64
CA PRO A 113 29.60 13.70 -9.19
C PRO A 113 28.37 13.11 -9.91
N ASN A 114 28.64 12.25 -10.91
CA ASN A 114 27.63 11.62 -11.74
C ASN A 114 26.58 10.81 -10.96
N ASP A 115 26.90 10.31 -9.78
CA ASP A 115 25.95 9.56 -8.95
C ASP A 115 24.84 10.45 -8.38
N ILE A 116 25.11 11.74 -8.17
CA ILE A 116 24.10 12.72 -7.74
C ILE A 116 23.37 13.29 -8.96
N LEU A 117 24.10 13.66 -10.02
CA LEU A 117 23.52 14.25 -11.24
C LEU A 117 22.42 13.38 -11.87
N ARG A 118 22.54 12.05 -11.79
CA ARG A 118 21.54 11.11 -12.31
C ARG A 118 20.20 11.15 -11.57
N GLU A 119 20.20 11.61 -10.32
CA GLU A 119 18.99 11.65 -9.48
C GLU A 119 18.28 13.02 -9.55
N LEU A 120 18.93 14.02 -10.15
CA LEU A 120 18.43 15.39 -10.27
C LEU A 120 17.65 15.59 -11.56
N HIS A 121 16.65 16.46 -11.52
CA HIS A 121 15.86 16.85 -12.68
C HIS A 121 16.50 18.01 -13.46
N GLY A 122 17.22 18.89 -12.77
CA GLY A 122 17.87 20.02 -13.41
C GLY A 122 18.80 20.80 -12.48
N PHE A 123 19.62 21.64 -13.10
CA PHE A 123 20.46 22.63 -12.44
C PHE A 123 19.97 24.01 -12.87
N ILE A 124 19.83 24.91 -11.90
CA ILE A 124 19.36 26.29 -12.08
C ILE A 124 20.53 27.22 -11.79
N HIS A 125 20.88 28.04 -12.78
CA HIS A 125 22.02 28.94 -12.70
C HIS A 125 21.59 30.28 -12.07
N MET A 126 22.03 30.51 -10.83
CA MET A 126 21.64 31.67 -10.00
C MET A 126 21.70 33.03 -10.71
N HIS A 127 22.70 33.25 -11.56
CA HIS A 127 22.96 34.56 -12.20
C HIS A 127 22.64 34.61 -13.69
N GLU A 128 22.30 33.47 -14.30
CA GLU A 128 22.09 33.37 -15.75
C GLU A 128 20.60 33.19 -16.08
N ASP A 129 19.84 32.53 -15.21
CA ASP A 129 18.43 32.22 -15.42
C ASP A 129 17.50 33.30 -14.86
N THR A 130 16.42 33.60 -15.59
CA THR A 130 15.37 34.51 -15.08
C THR A 130 14.41 33.75 -14.15
N PRO A 131 14.09 34.28 -12.95
CA PRO A 131 13.19 33.65 -11.99
C PRO A 131 11.84 33.22 -12.57
N GLU A 132 11.24 34.04 -13.44
CA GLU A 132 9.93 33.76 -14.03
C GLU A 132 9.95 32.57 -15.00
N PHE A 133 11.02 32.42 -15.78
CA PHE A 133 11.20 31.27 -16.66
C PHE A 133 11.36 29.98 -15.83
N MET A 134 12.18 30.04 -14.78
CA MET A 134 12.43 28.87 -13.95
C MET A 134 11.23 28.46 -13.12
N ALA A 135 10.48 29.42 -12.57
CA ALA A 135 9.23 29.16 -11.87
C ALA A 135 8.26 28.36 -12.76
N ARG A 136 8.06 28.76 -14.02
CA ARG A 136 7.19 28.01 -14.96
C ARG A 136 7.69 26.61 -15.24
N HIS A 137 9.01 26.44 -15.39
CA HIS A 137 9.61 25.13 -15.62
C HIS A 137 9.40 24.19 -14.42
N ILE A 138 9.74 24.64 -13.21
CA ILE A 138 9.57 23.86 -11.98
C ILE A 138 8.09 23.52 -11.76
N ILE A 139 7.19 24.49 -11.94
CA ILE A 139 5.75 24.28 -11.78
C ILE A 139 5.23 23.26 -12.79
N ARG A 140 5.76 23.24 -14.01
CA ARG A 140 5.38 22.23 -15.01
C ARG A 140 5.75 20.83 -14.54
N GLU A 141 6.99 20.62 -14.08
CA GLU A 141 7.43 19.30 -13.60
C GLU A 141 6.72 18.89 -12.30
N ALA A 142 6.51 19.84 -11.37
CA ALA A 142 5.72 19.62 -10.16
C ALA A 142 4.28 19.20 -10.48
N LYS A 143 3.62 19.85 -11.44
CA LYS A 143 2.28 19.44 -11.91
C LYS A 143 2.30 18.08 -12.61
N ALA A 144 3.32 17.79 -13.42
CA ALA A 144 3.46 16.49 -14.07
C ALA A 144 3.57 15.36 -13.03
N TYR A 145 4.38 15.56 -11.99
CA TYR A 145 4.49 14.67 -10.84
C TYR A 145 3.17 14.50 -10.08
N LEU A 146 2.49 15.59 -9.70
CA LEU A 146 1.19 15.48 -8.99
C LEU A 146 0.11 14.77 -9.84
N ASN A 147 0.18 14.93 -11.17
CA ASN A 147 -0.72 14.25 -12.10
C ASN A 147 -0.42 12.75 -12.25
N SER A 148 0.79 12.28 -11.92
CA SER A 148 1.12 10.85 -11.94
C SER A 148 0.76 10.13 -10.63
N LEU A 149 0.59 10.84 -9.51
CA LEU A 149 0.41 10.24 -8.18
C LEU A 149 -0.85 9.36 -8.01
N ALA A 150 -2.02 9.89 -8.37
CA ALA A 150 -3.28 9.20 -8.11
C ALA A 150 -3.43 7.97 -9.03
N PRO A 151 -3.69 6.78 -8.46
CA PRO A 151 -3.90 5.54 -9.21
C PRO A 151 -5.23 5.56 -10.00
N PRO A 152 -5.46 4.59 -10.90
CA PRO A 152 -6.47 4.71 -11.96
C PRO A 152 -7.89 5.04 -11.48
N PHE A 153 -8.42 4.33 -10.48
CA PHE A 153 -9.77 4.53 -9.98
C PHE A 153 -9.86 5.83 -9.16
N PHE A 154 -8.89 6.10 -8.29
CA PHE A 154 -8.89 7.35 -7.54
C PHE A 154 -8.78 8.58 -8.45
N ARG A 155 -8.00 8.51 -9.53
CA ARG A 155 -7.91 9.54 -10.58
C ARG A 155 -9.28 9.81 -11.20
N ALA A 156 -9.95 8.77 -11.69
CA ALA A 156 -11.26 8.90 -12.30
C ALA A 156 -12.30 9.47 -11.32
N LEU A 157 -12.26 9.05 -10.06
CA LEU A 157 -13.14 9.56 -9.01
C LEU A 157 -12.88 11.05 -8.70
N LEU A 158 -11.62 11.50 -8.73
CA LEU A 158 -11.26 12.90 -8.57
C LEU A 158 -11.77 13.75 -9.74
N ASP A 159 -11.63 13.26 -10.97
CA ASP A 159 -12.07 13.95 -12.18
C ASP A 159 -13.61 14.10 -12.16
N TYR A 160 -14.34 13.02 -11.88
CA TYR A 160 -15.81 13.07 -11.69
C TYR A 160 -16.23 14.07 -10.62
N ALA A 161 -15.56 14.05 -9.46
CA ALA A 161 -15.88 14.96 -8.36
C ALA A 161 -15.61 16.43 -8.73
N GLN A 162 -14.62 16.69 -9.58
CA GLN A 162 -14.25 18.04 -10.04
C GLN A 162 -15.19 18.59 -11.13
N ASP A 163 -15.70 17.73 -12.01
CA ASP A 163 -16.60 18.12 -13.10
C ASP A 163 -17.93 18.70 -12.60
N GLY A 164 -18.27 18.44 -11.34
CA GLY A 164 -19.37 19.13 -10.69
C GLY A 164 -20.77 18.63 -11.12
N SER A 165 -20.82 17.50 -11.84
CA SER A 165 -22.02 16.99 -12.51
C SER A 165 -23.21 16.79 -11.57
N TYR A 166 -24.36 17.38 -11.94
CA TYR A 166 -25.62 17.22 -11.22
C TYR A 166 -26.31 15.94 -11.71
N SER A 167 -26.44 14.95 -10.83
CA SER A 167 -26.98 13.63 -11.16
C SER A 167 -28.45 13.47 -10.80
N TRP A 168 -29.22 12.80 -11.66
CA TRP A 168 -30.61 12.37 -11.41
C TRP A 168 -30.75 10.89 -11.06
N HIS A 169 -29.65 10.24 -10.68
CA HIS A 169 -29.58 8.84 -10.28
C HIS A 169 -29.23 8.69 -8.80
N CYS A 170 -29.12 7.45 -8.32
CA CYS A 170 -28.62 7.14 -6.98
C CYS A 170 -27.19 7.68 -6.72
N PRO A 171 -26.79 7.88 -5.46
CA PRO A 171 -27.60 7.86 -4.25
C PRO A 171 -28.51 9.09 -4.09
N GLY A 172 -29.63 8.93 -3.38
CA GLY A 172 -30.66 9.98 -3.23
C GLY A 172 -30.22 11.23 -2.46
N HIS A 173 -29.02 11.24 -1.85
CA HIS A 173 -28.46 12.46 -1.28
C HIS A 173 -27.83 13.39 -2.33
N SER A 174 -27.63 12.92 -3.56
CA SER A 174 -27.13 13.70 -4.71
C SER A 174 -25.86 14.48 -4.38
N GLY A 175 -24.78 13.77 -4.01
CA GLY A 175 -23.52 14.40 -3.63
C GLY A 175 -23.55 15.15 -2.29
N GLY A 176 -24.63 15.01 -1.51
CA GLY A 176 -24.76 15.59 -0.17
C GLY A 176 -25.82 16.69 -0.07
N VAL A 177 -26.40 17.11 -1.18
CA VAL A 177 -27.43 18.16 -1.27
C VAL A 177 -28.64 17.87 -0.38
N ALA A 178 -29.08 16.62 -0.27
CA ALA A 178 -30.23 16.29 0.58
C ALA A 178 -29.95 16.55 2.07
N PHE A 179 -28.71 16.36 2.54
CA PHE A 179 -28.35 16.62 3.94
C PHE A 179 -28.48 18.10 4.30
N LEU A 180 -28.25 19.01 3.35
CA LEU A 180 -28.39 20.46 3.57
C LEU A 180 -29.83 20.91 3.82
N LYS A 181 -30.82 20.03 3.61
CA LYS A 181 -32.26 20.34 3.79
C LYS A 181 -32.73 20.22 5.25
N ALA A 182 -31.89 19.76 6.17
CA ALA A 182 -32.21 19.64 7.59
C ALA A 182 -31.02 20.07 8.47
N PRO A 183 -31.23 20.74 9.62
CA PRO A 183 -30.14 21.18 10.50
C PRO A 183 -29.21 20.04 10.94
N VAL A 184 -29.77 18.86 11.27
CA VAL A 184 -28.97 17.67 11.61
C VAL A 184 -28.15 17.15 10.43
N GLY A 185 -28.68 17.28 9.21
CA GLY A 185 -27.96 16.91 7.99
C GLY A 185 -26.87 17.92 7.65
N GLN A 186 -27.06 19.22 7.94
CA GLN A 186 -26.00 20.22 7.79
C GLN A 186 -24.81 19.91 8.72
N MET A 187 -25.07 19.49 9.97
CA MET A 187 -24.01 19.02 10.87
C MET A 187 -23.26 17.81 10.28
N PHE A 188 -23.98 16.83 9.73
CA PHE A 188 -23.39 15.66 9.08
C PHE A 188 -22.53 16.04 7.87
N HIS A 189 -23.04 16.93 7.01
CA HIS A 189 -22.32 17.41 5.83
C HIS A 189 -21.05 18.17 6.20
N GLN A 190 -21.08 19.01 7.25
CA GLN A 190 -19.90 19.73 7.72
C GLN A 190 -18.87 18.81 8.36
N PHE A 191 -19.32 17.76 9.05
CA PHE A 191 -18.43 16.79 9.69
C PHE A 191 -17.68 15.91 8.68
N PHE A 192 -18.40 15.31 7.73
CA PHE A 192 -17.78 14.42 6.72
C PHE A 192 -17.18 15.18 5.53
N GLY A 193 -17.68 16.37 5.25
CA GLY A 193 -17.24 17.19 4.14
C GLY A 193 -17.87 16.79 2.80
N GLU A 194 -17.92 17.76 1.89
CA GLU A 194 -18.54 17.61 0.57
C GLU A 194 -17.86 16.50 -0.27
N ASN A 195 -16.53 16.43 -0.25
CA ASN A 195 -15.78 15.51 -1.11
C ASN A 195 -16.13 14.04 -0.86
N MET A 196 -16.30 13.65 0.41
CA MET A 196 -16.69 12.29 0.75
C MET A 196 -18.09 11.96 0.23
N LEU A 197 -19.01 12.92 0.30
CA LEU A 197 -20.39 12.76 -0.17
C LEU A 197 -20.51 12.80 -1.69
N ARG A 198 -19.66 13.56 -2.38
CA ARG A 198 -19.56 13.57 -3.85
C ARG A 198 -18.92 12.30 -4.40
N ALA A 199 -18.00 11.71 -3.66
CA ALA A 199 -17.39 10.43 -3.98
C ALA A 199 -18.33 9.24 -3.72
N ASP A 200 -19.46 9.44 -3.03
CA ASP A 200 -20.48 8.41 -2.85
C ASP A 200 -21.44 8.39 -4.05
N VAL A 201 -21.07 7.58 -5.03
CA VAL A 201 -21.77 7.41 -6.31
C VAL A 201 -22.22 5.96 -6.49
N CYS A 202 -23.08 5.72 -7.49
CA CYS A 202 -23.50 4.38 -7.86
C CYS A 202 -23.04 4.01 -9.26
N ASN A 203 -23.31 2.76 -9.63
CA ASN A 203 -22.96 2.15 -10.93
C ASN A 203 -23.58 2.83 -12.17
N ALA A 204 -24.40 3.87 -11.98
CA ALA A 204 -24.89 4.72 -13.07
C ALA A 204 -23.82 5.67 -13.65
N VAL A 205 -22.68 5.81 -12.97
CA VAL A 205 -21.54 6.60 -13.44
C VAL A 205 -20.62 5.69 -14.27
N ASP A 206 -20.95 5.49 -15.55
CA ASP A 206 -20.27 4.53 -16.44
C ASP A 206 -18.76 4.77 -16.56
N GLU A 207 -18.30 6.02 -16.50
CA GLU A 207 -16.89 6.41 -16.60
C GLU A 207 -16.01 5.85 -15.47
N LEU A 208 -16.57 5.51 -14.31
CA LEU A 208 -15.86 4.90 -13.19
C LEU A 208 -15.76 3.37 -13.31
N GLY A 209 -16.49 2.77 -14.25
CA GLY A 209 -16.62 1.32 -14.38
C GLY A 209 -17.42 0.70 -13.25
N GLN A 210 -17.41 -0.64 -13.17
CA GLN A 210 -18.16 -1.37 -12.16
C GLN A 210 -17.28 -2.39 -11.43
N LEU A 211 -17.41 -2.42 -10.10
CA LEU A 211 -16.72 -3.38 -9.23
C LEU A 211 -17.18 -4.83 -9.48
N LEU A 212 -18.49 -5.04 -9.68
CA LEU A 212 -19.08 -6.38 -9.81
C LEU A 212 -18.73 -7.06 -11.14
N ASP A 213 -18.53 -6.26 -12.19
CA ASP A 213 -18.17 -6.75 -13.52
C ASP A 213 -16.67 -6.63 -13.81
N HIS A 214 -15.89 -6.06 -12.88
CA HIS A 214 -14.46 -5.77 -13.05
C HIS A 214 -14.18 -5.00 -14.36
N THR A 215 -14.79 -3.83 -14.52
CA THR A 215 -14.68 -3.00 -15.74
C THR A 215 -14.11 -1.60 -15.47
N GLY A 216 -13.66 -0.92 -16.53
CA GLY A 216 -13.23 0.47 -16.48
C GLY A 216 -12.04 0.74 -15.54
N PRO A 217 -12.00 1.93 -14.89
CA PRO A 217 -10.99 2.28 -13.91
C PRO A 217 -10.85 1.29 -12.75
N VAL A 218 -11.93 0.68 -12.26
CA VAL A 218 -11.85 -0.35 -11.21
C VAL A 218 -10.97 -1.53 -11.65
N ALA A 219 -11.21 -2.06 -12.86
CA ALA A 219 -10.41 -3.15 -13.42
C ALA A 219 -8.94 -2.76 -13.66
N ALA A 220 -8.70 -1.49 -14.01
CA ALA A 220 -7.35 -0.98 -14.16
C ALA A 220 -6.61 -0.93 -12.82
N SER A 221 -7.30 -0.52 -11.75
CA SER A 221 -6.78 -0.50 -10.40
C SER A 221 -6.55 -1.89 -9.82
N GLU A 222 -7.46 -2.83 -10.03
CA GLU A 222 -7.27 -4.24 -9.65
C GLU A 222 -6.05 -4.86 -10.33
N ARG A 223 -5.85 -4.60 -11.63
CA ARG A 223 -4.64 -5.02 -12.36
C ARG A 223 -3.37 -4.31 -11.86
N ASN A 224 -3.46 -3.02 -11.55
CA ASN A 224 -2.32 -2.28 -11.02
C ASN A 224 -1.92 -2.81 -9.63
N ALA A 225 -2.90 -3.05 -8.76
CA ALA A 225 -2.68 -3.64 -7.46
C ALA A 225 -2.13 -5.07 -7.58
N ALA A 226 -2.64 -5.90 -8.49
CA ALA A 226 -2.10 -7.23 -8.76
C ALA A 226 -0.61 -7.18 -9.14
N ARG A 227 -0.21 -6.23 -9.99
CA ARG A 227 1.20 -5.96 -10.34
C ARG A 227 2.03 -5.60 -9.10
N ILE A 228 1.56 -4.66 -8.28
CA ILE A 228 2.26 -4.19 -7.08
C ILE A 228 2.44 -5.31 -6.07
N PHE A 229 1.40 -6.10 -5.83
CA PHE A 229 1.41 -7.24 -4.90
C PHE A 229 1.99 -8.54 -5.50
N ASN A 230 2.41 -8.52 -6.75
CA ASN A 230 2.96 -9.68 -7.49
C ASN A 230 1.99 -10.88 -7.59
N ALA A 231 0.70 -10.61 -7.64
CA ALA A 231 -0.37 -11.60 -7.87
C ALA A 231 -0.73 -11.69 -9.36
N ASP A 232 -1.31 -12.80 -9.78
CA ASP A 232 -1.86 -12.90 -11.15
C ASP A 232 -3.20 -12.16 -11.25
N HIS A 233 -4.01 -12.28 -10.20
CA HIS A 233 -5.27 -11.55 -10.04
C HIS A 233 -5.35 -10.94 -8.65
N LEU A 234 -5.94 -9.75 -8.56
CA LEU A 234 -6.27 -9.11 -7.30
C LEU A 234 -7.67 -8.52 -7.40
N PHE A 235 -8.53 -8.85 -6.43
CA PHE A 235 -9.91 -8.37 -6.38
C PHE A 235 -10.11 -7.52 -5.14
N PHE A 236 -10.68 -6.33 -5.30
CA PHE A 236 -11.03 -5.49 -4.15
C PHE A 236 -12.33 -5.98 -3.51
N VAL A 237 -12.44 -5.86 -2.19
CA VAL A 237 -13.63 -6.28 -1.43
C VAL A 237 -13.99 -5.20 -0.43
N THR A 238 -15.25 -4.77 -0.44
CA THR A 238 -15.74 -3.63 0.37
C THR A 238 -16.47 -4.06 1.64
N ASN A 239 -16.31 -5.32 2.09
CA ASN A 239 -16.95 -5.86 3.30
C ASN A 239 -15.98 -6.69 4.16
N GLY A 240 -14.71 -6.30 4.14
CA GLY A 240 -13.60 -6.85 4.94
C GLY A 240 -13.16 -8.26 4.54
N THR A 241 -12.04 -8.71 5.10
CA THR A 241 -11.53 -10.09 4.88
C THR A 241 -12.49 -11.16 5.38
N SER A 242 -13.39 -10.80 6.29
CA SER A 242 -14.54 -11.65 6.65
C SER A 242 -15.31 -12.12 5.42
N THR A 243 -15.49 -11.26 4.43
CA THR A 243 -16.20 -11.54 3.18
C THR A 243 -15.27 -12.16 2.15
N SER A 244 -14.04 -11.65 2.02
CA SER A 244 -13.00 -12.22 1.14
C SER A 244 -12.81 -13.72 1.37
N ASN A 245 -12.73 -14.12 2.64
CA ASN A 245 -12.65 -15.53 3.05
C ASN A 245 -13.84 -16.37 2.54
N LYS A 246 -15.06 -15.83 2.58
CA LYS A 246 -16.26 -16.54 2.11
C LYS A 246 -16.28 -16.66 0.60
N ILE A 247 -15.87 -15.61 -0.12
CA ILE A 247 -15.76 -15.61 -1.58
C ILE A 247 -14.80 -16.72 -2.04
N VAL A 248 -13.60 -16.78 -1.46
CA VAL A 248 -12.61 -17.84 -1.76
C VAL A 248 -13.20 -19.23 -1.51
N TRP A 249 -13.87 -19.42 -0.35
CA TRP A 249 -14.48 -20.70 -0.02
C TRP A 249 -15.63 -21.09 -0.95
N HIS A 250 -16.59 -20.20 -1.21
CA HIS A 250 -17.70 -20.48 -2.13
C HIS A 250 -17.26 -20.69 -3.57
N SER A 251 -16.10 -20.16 -3.97
CA SER A 251 -15.52 -20.43 -5.31
C SER A 251 -14.85 -21.80 -5.44
N THR A 252 -14.54 -22.49 -4.33
CA THR A 252 -13.68 -23.70 -4.33
C THR A 252 -14.27 -24.90 -3.60
N VAL A 253 -15.28 -24.71 -2.75
CA VAL A 253 -15.81 -25.72 -1.82
C VAL A 253 -17.30 -25.93 -2.06
N ALA A 254 -17.70 -27.19 -2.20
CA ALA A 254 -19.09 -27.62 -2.29
C ALA A 254 -19.54 -28.34 -1.00
N PRO A 255 -20.86 -28.58 -0.82
CA PRO A 255 -21.36 -29.39 0.29
C PRO A 255 -20.72 -30.78 0.36
N ASP A 256 -20.51 -31.29 1.57
CA ASP A 256 -19.87 -32.59 1.85
C ASP A 256 -18.40 -32.72 1.35
N ASP A 257 -17.76 -31.62 0.97
CA ASP A 257 -16.32 -31.62 0.69
C ASP A 257 -15.50 -31.65 1.99
N ILE A 258 -14.35 -32.34 1.92
CA ILE A 258 -13.38 -32.37 3.01
C ILE A 258 -12.51 -31.12 2.91
N VAL A 259 -12.40 -30.38 4.01
CA VAL A 259 -11.60 -29.15 4.08
C VAL A 259 -10.63 -29.22 5.25
N VAL A 260 -9.38 -28.81 5.04
CA VAL A 260 -8.35 -28.78 6.10
C VAL A 260 -8.26 -27.35 6.61
N VAL A 261 -8.35 -27.16 7.93
CA VAL A 261 -8.52 -25.83 8.50
C VAL A 261 -7.67 -25.67 9.75
N ASP A 262 -6.94 -24.56 9.85
CA ASP A 262 -6.29 -24.16 11.10
C ASP A 262 -7.34 -24.02 12.22
N ARG A 263 -7.09 -24.63 13.39
CA ARG A 263 -7.98 -24.48 14.54
C ARG A 263 -7.98 -23.05 15.09
N ASN A 264 -6.92 -22.27 14.85
CA ASN A 264 -6.84 -20.83 15.10
C ASN A 264 -7.38 -20.00 13.92
N CYS A 265 -8.48 -20.42 13.31
CA CYS A 265 -9.10 -19.71 12.21
C CYS A 265 -10.01 -18.56 12.70
N HIS A 266 -10.12 -17.52 11.88
CA HIS A 266 -11.07 -16.45 12.13
C HIS A 266 -12.52 -16.94 12.03
N LYS A 267 -13.45 -16.27 12.73
CA LYS A 267 -14.88 -16.61 12.74
C LYS A 267 -15.48 -16.70 11.34
N SER A 268 -14.98 -15.93 10.37
CA SER A 268 -15.45 -16.01 8.98
C SER A 268 -15.20 -17.36 8.32
N ILE A 269 -14.13 -18.08 8.69
CA ILE A 269 -13.86 -19.43 8.17
C ILE A 269 -14.86 -20.42 8.76
N LEU A 270 -15.19 -20.30 10.05
CA LEU A 270 -16.26 -21.07 10.67
C LEU A 270 -17.61 -20.77 9.99
N HIS A 271 -17.88 -19.50 9.66
CA HIS A 271 -19.08 -19.12 8.92
C HIS A 271 -19.07 -19.72 7.51
N ALA A 272 -17.94 -19.73 6.81
CA ALA A 272 -17.79 -20.37 5.50
C ALA A 272 -18.08 -21.87 5.56
N ILE A 273 -17.56 -22.59 6.57
CA ILE A 273 -17.87 -24.00 6.82
C ILE A 273 -19.39 -24.19 7.00
N MET A 274 -20.03 -23.35 7.82
CA MET A 274 -21.48 -23.45 8.04
C MET A 274 -22.31 -23.19 6.78
N MET A 275 -21.95 -22.20 5.96
CA MET A 275 -22.71 -21.85 4.75
C MET A 275 -22.48 -22.84 3.60
N THR A 276 -21.27 -23.37 3.47
CA THR A 276 -20.93 -24.33 2.40
C THR A 276 -21.38 -25.76 2.73
N GLY A 277 -21.59 -26.09 4.00
CA GLY A 277 -21.87 -27.47 4.42
C GLY A 277 -20.66 -28.41 4.28
N ALA A 278 -19.45 -27.84 4.27
CA ALA A 278 -18.21 -28.59 4.21
C ALA A 278 -17.91 -29.32 5.53
N VAL A 279 -17.12 -30.39 5.47
CA VAL A 279 -16.75 -31.19 6.63
C VAL A 279 -15.29 -30.90 7.03
N PRO A 280 -15.03 -30.17 8.12
CA PRO A 280 -13.69 -29.72 8.47
C PRO A 280 -12.85 -30.80 9.14
N VAL A 281 -11.55 -30.80 8.81
CA VAL A 281 -10.47 -31.48 9.52
C VAL A 281 -9.54 -30.41 10.07
N PHE A 282 -9.48 -30.29 11.40
CA PHE A 282 -8.72 -29.23 12.05
C PHE A 282 -7.24 -29.60 12.27
N LEU A 283 -6.36 -28.63 12.01
CA LEU A 283 -4.95 -28.66 12.40
C LEU A 283 -4.78 -27.93 13.73
N THR A 284 -4.14 -28.57 14.70
CA THR A 284 -4.07 -28.06 16.08
C THR A 284 -2.76 -27.28 16.27
N PRO A 285 -2.80 -25.97 16.56
CA PRO A 285 -1.61 -25.19 16.85
C PRO A 285 -1.04 -25.53 18.23
N THR A 286 0.22 -25.16 18.43
CA THR A 286 0.85 -25.16 19.75
C THR A 286 0.41 -23.95 20.58
N ARG A 287 0.73 -23.94 21.88
CA ARG A 287 0.46 -22.82 22.78
C ARG A 287 1.53 -22.76 23.87
N ASN A 288 1.95 -21.57 24.27
CA ASN A 288 2.89 -21.39 25.38
C ASN A 288 2.18 -21.21 26.74
N ASN A 289 2.95 -21.05 27.81
CA ASN A 289 2.47 -20.83 29.18
C ASN A 289 1.72 -19.50 29.38
N PHE A 290 1.98 -18.48 28.56
CA PHE A 290 1.25 -17.21 28.56
C PHE A 290 -0.10 -17.28 27.83
N GLY A 291 -0.40 -18.40 27.17
CA GLY A 291 -1.62 -18.58 26.39
C GLY A 291 -1.50 -18.09 24.95
N ILE A 292 -0.34 -17.59 24.52
CA ILE A 292 -0.07 -17.20 23.14
C ILE A 292 -0.11 -18.44 22.25
N ILE A 293 -0.86 -18.36 21.16
CA ILE A 293 -1.00 -19.44 20.20
C ILE A 293 0.26 -19.46 19.31
N GLY A 294 0.96 -20.58 19.34
CA GLY A 294 2.13 -20.85 18.52
C GLY A 294 1.77 -21.42 17.14
N PRO A 295 2.77 -21.86 16.36
CA PRO A 295 2.53 -22.42 15.04
C PRO A 295 1.92 -23.83 15.15
N ILE A 296 1.23 -24.24 14.09
CA ILE A 296 0.91 -25.64 13.81
C ILE A 296 2.24 -26.40 13.57
N PRO A 297 2.50 -27.49 14.31
CA PRO A 297 3.69 -28.32 14.09
C PRO A 297 3.78 -28.84 12.65
N LYS A 298 4.99 -28.94 12.10
CA LYS A 298 5.21 -29.45 10.73
C LYS A 298 4.54 -30.82 10.49
N SER A 299 4.55 -31.70 11.49
CA SER A 299 3.95 -33.04 11.43
C SER A 299 2.43 -33.05 11.22
N GLU A 300 1.73 -31.96 11.54
CA GLU A 300 0.30 -31.83 11.29
C GLU A 300 -0.03 -31.63 9.81
N PHE A 301 0.93 -31.11 9.02
CA PHE A 301 0.79 -30.93 7.56
C PHE A 301 1.15 -32.19 6.77
N ASP A 302 1.69 -33.23 7.41
CA ASP A 302 1.96 -34.49 6.74
C ASP A 302 0.64 -35.16 6.31
N MET A 303 0.59 -35.61 5.05
CA MET A 303 -0.62 -36.25 4.52
C MET A 303 -1.04 -37.50 5.31
N ALA A 304 -0.09 -38.21 5.94
CA ALA A 304 -0.41 -39.33 6.83
C ALA A 304 -1.19 -38.87 8.08
N SER A 305 -0.82 -37.71 8.64
CA SER A 305 -1.51 -37.12 9.79
C SER A 305 -2.91 -36.63 9.40
N ILE A 306 -3.00 -35.89 8.29
CA ILE A 306 -4.28 -35.43 7.72
C ILE A 306 -5.19 -36.63 7.41
N ARG A 307 -4.64 -37.69 6.81
CA ARG A 307 -5.37 -38.92 6.49
C ARG A 307 -5.94 -39.58 7.73
N LYS A 308 -5.15 -39.72 8.80
CA LYS A 308 -5.61 -40.27 10.07
C LYS A 308 -6.79 -39.48 10.64
N LYS A 309 -6.77 -38.15 10.54
CA LYS A 309 -7.88 -37.30 10.98
C LYS A 309 -9.10 -37.43 10.09
N ILE A 310 -8.92 -37.55 8.77
CA ILE A 310 -10.01 -37.84 7.83
C ILE A 310 -10.68 -39.16 8.20
N ASP A 311 -9.91 -40.23 8.40
CA ASP A 311 -10.43 -41.56 8.74
C ASP A 311 -11.18 -41.55 10.08
N ALA A 312 -10.69 -40.82 11.07
CA ALA A 312 -11.33 -40.69 12.39
C ALA A 312 -12.58 -39.80 12.43
N ASN A 313 -12.82 -38.92 11.45
CA ASN A 313 -13.92 -37.94 11.51
C ASN A 313 -15.29 -38.55 11.13
N PRO A 314 -16.25 -38.74 12.06
CA PRO A 314 -17.51 -39.45 11.78
C PRO A 314 -18.42 -38.77 10.76
N PHE A 315 -18.23 -37.47 10.49
CA PHE A 315 -19.05 -36.70 9.56
C PHE A 315 -18.61 -36.88 8.09
N ILE A 316 -17.41 -37.40 7.84
CA ILE A 316 -16.92 -37.65 6.48
C ILE A 316 -17.45 -39.01 6.01
N ARG A 317 -18.39 -38.98 5.07
CA ARG A 317 -19.00 -40.19 4.47
C ARG A 317 -18.06 -40.92 3.52
N ASP A 318 -17.54 -40.20 2.53
CA ASP A 318 -16.52 -40.74 1.62
C ASP A 318 -15.13 -40.31 2.07
N LYS A 319 -14.47 -41.21 2.78
CA LYS A 319 -13.11 -40.98 3.28
C LYS A 319 -12.10 -40.85 2.15
N LYS A 320 -12.35 -41.33 0.93
CA LYS A 320 -11.36 -41.33 -0.16
C LYS A 320 -11.28 -39.98 -0.87
N LYS A 321 -12.23 -39.06 -0.64
CA LYS A 321 -12.20 -37.72 -1.22
C LYS A 321 -10.89 -37.00 -0.90
N LYS A 322 -10.34 -36.33 -1.90
CA LYS A 322 -9.22 -35.40 -1.76
C LYS A 322 -9.70 -34.12 -1.06
N PRO A 323 -8.97 -33.56 -0.09
CA PRO A 323 -9.33 -32.28 0.49
C PRO A 323 -9.29 -31.14 -0.53
N ARG A 324 -10.30 -30.27 -0.49
CA ARG A 324 -10.49 -29.22 -1.50
C ARG A 324 -9.69 -27.95 -1.22
N ILE A 325 -9.66 -27.55 0.04
CA ILE A 325 -8.97 -26.35 0.49
C ILE A 325 -8.24 -26.62 1.80
N LEU A 326 -7.03 -26.09 1.92
CA LEU A 326 -6.38 -25.83 3.20
C LEU A 326 -6.54 -24.33 3.50
N THR A 327 -7.09 -23.95 4.64
CA THR A 327 -7.03 -22.56 5.12
C THR A 327 -6.16 -22.46 6.37
N ILE A 328 -5.13 -21.60 6.31
CA ILE A 328 -4.24 -21.30 7.46
C ILE A 328 -4.27 -19.81 7.77
N THR A 329 -4.20 -19.44 9.05
CA THR A 329 -4.04 -18.05 9.47
C THR A 329 -2.56 -17.67 9.42
N GLN A 330 -2.18 -16.65 8.64
CA GLN A 330 -0.77 -16.27 8.42
C GLN A 330 -0.58 -14.75 8.45
N SER A 331 0.09 -14.16 9.44
CA SER A 331 0.61 -14.73 10.67
C SER A 331 -0.51 -15.13 11.64
N THR A 332 -0.14 -15.75 12.76
CA THR A 332 -1.01 -15.71 13.95
C THR A 332 -1.23 -14.27 14.41
N TYR A 333 -2.23 -14.05 15.27
CA TYR A 333 -2.53 -12.73 15.83
C TYR A 333 -1.32 -12.09 16.52
N ASP A 334 -0.53 -12.89 17.22
CA ASP A 334 0.65 -12.43 17.99
C ASP A 334 1.93 -12.32 17.14
N GLY A 335 1.83 -12.46 15.81
CA GLY A 335 2.95 -12.26 14.89
C GLY A 335 3.85 -13.48 14.67
N VAL A 336 3.35 -14.70 14.92
CA VAL A 336 4.08 -15.93 14.56
C VAL A 336 3.83 -16.24 13.08
N LEU A 337 4.91 -16.31 12.30
CA LEU A 337 4.89 -16.50 10.86
C LEU A 337 5.31 -17.91 10.47
N TYR A 338 4.60 -18.51 9.51
CA TYR A 338 5.01 -19.75 8.85
C TYR A 338 5.97 -19.48 7.70
N ASN A 339 6.84 -20.44 7.40
CA ASN A 339 7.51 -20.50 6.10
C ASN A 339 6.51 -21.09 5.08
N VAL A 340 5.98 -20.26 4.20
CA VAL A 340 4.92 -20.67 3.26
C VAL A 340 5.45 -21.59 2.16
N GLU A 341 6.73 -21.48 1.78
CA GLU A 341 7.33 -22.28 0.73
C GLU A 341 7.43 -23.75 1.16
N THR A 342 7.79 -23.98 2.43
CA THR A 342 7.75 -25.33 3.02
C THR A 342 6.35 -25.94 2.93
N LEU A 343 5.31 -25.15 3.18
CA LEU A 343 3.92 -25.62 3.14
C LEU A 343 3.46 -25.92 1.71
N LYS A 344 3.81 -25.07 0.75
CA LYS A 344 3.56 -25.30 -0.68
C LYS A 344 4.22 -26.60 -1.14
N GLU A 345 5.51 -26.79 -0.87
CA GLU A 345 6.23 -28.02 -1.22
C GLU A 345 5.60 -29.28 -0.63
N MET A 346 5.13 -29.21 0.61
CA MET A 346 4.52 -30.36 1.29
C MET A 346 3.15 -30.74 0.74
N LEU A 347 2.38 -29.77 0.24
CA LEU A 347 0.93 -29.91 0.00
C LEU A 347 0.48 -29.69 -1.45
N ASP A 348 1.34 -29.14 -2.29
CA ASP A 348 1.07 -28.97 -3.72
C ASP A 348 0.66 -30.29 -4.37
N GLY A 349 -0.41 -30.27 -5.15
CA GLY A 349 -1.04 -31.45 -5.77
C GLY A 349 -1.75 -32.40 -4.81
N LYS A 350 -1.56 -32.29 -3.49
CA LYS A 350 -2.29 -33.09 -2.49
C LYS A 350 -3.59 -32.44 -2.01
N ILE A 351 -3.64 -31.11 -2.03
CA ILE A 351 -4.83 -30.30 -1.72
C ILE A 351 -5.03 -29.31 -2.87
N ASP A 352 -6.23 -29.22 -3.43
CA ASP A 352 -6.44 -28.48 -4.68
C ASP A 352 -6.22 -26.96 -4.55
N THR A 353 -6.46 -26.42 -3.36
CA THR A 353 -6.35 -24.99 -3.04
C THR A 353 -5.63 -24.79 -1.71
N LEU A 354 -4.62 -23.92 -1.68
CA LEU A 354 -3.96 -23.45 -0.46
C LEU A 354 -4.33 -21.99 -0.24
N HIS A 355 -5.04 -21.72 0.85
CA HIS A 355 -5.57 -20.42 1.20
C HIS A 355 -4.90 -19.92 2.48
N PHE A 356 -4.19 -18.81 2.36
CA PHE A 356 -3.51 -18.14 3.46
C PHE A 356 -4.34 -16.91 3.87
N ASP A 357 -4.94 -16.94 5.06
CA ASP A 357 -5.62 -15.79 5.62
C ASP A 357 -4.57 -14.82 6.17
N GLU A 358 -4.14 -13.92 5.28
CA GLU A 358 -3.14 -12.86 5.50
C GLU A 358 -3.73 -11.54 5.96
N ALA A 359 -4.85 -11.58 6.69
CA ALA A 359 -5.49 -10.37 7.20
C ALA A 359 -4.54 -9.48 8.02
N TRP A 360 -3.59 -10.07 8.75
CA TRP A 360 -2.59 -9.38 9.56
C TRP A 360 -1.22 -9.26 8.90
N LEU A 361 -1.10 -9.59 7.62
CA LEU A 361 0.18 -9.59 6.92
C LEU A 361 0.16 -8.94 5.51
N PRO A 362 -0.64 -7.87 5.27
CA PRO A 362 -0.74 -7.29 3.94
C PRO A 362 0.55 -6.58 3.48
N HIS A 363 1.42 -6.18 4.40
CA HIS A 363 2.65 -5.42 4.14
C HIS A 363 3.87 -6.29 3.83
N ALA A 364 3.80 -7.61 4.05
CA ALA A 364 4.98 -8.48 4.00
C ALA A 364 5.67 -8.53 2.63
N ALA A 365 4.91 -8.41 1.54
CA ALA A 365 5.45 -8.48 0.18
C ALA A 365 6.43 -7.35 -0.16
N PHE A 366 6.46 -6.28 0.65
CA PHE A 366 7.23 -5.06 0.36
C PHE A 366 8.56 -4.96 1.10
N HIS A 367 8.94 -5.98 1.89
CA HIS A 367 10.17 -5.96 2.67
C HIS A 367 10.85 -7.33 2.79
N ASP A 368 12.17 -7.36 2.58
CA ASP A 368 12.97 -8.60 2.54
C ASP A 368 12.95 -9.40 3.86
N PHE A 369 12.70 -8.74 4.98
CA PHE A 369 12.53 -9.38 6.29
C PHE A 369 11.48 -10.52 6.27
N TYR A 370 10.42 -10.37 5.48
CA TYR A 370 9.34 -11.35 5.39
C TYR A 370 9.54 -12.38 4.28
N ARG A 371 10.75 -12.50 3.73
CA ARG A 371 11.07 -13.48 2.69
C ARG A 371 10.61 -14.88 3.09
N ASP A 372 9.86 -15.53 2.20
CA ASP A 372 9.26 -16.86 2.38
C ASP A 372 8.16 -16.95 3.47
N MET A 373 7.73 -15.81 4.03
CA MET A 373 6.71 -15.76 5.09
C MET A 373 5.34 -15.26 4.61
N HIS A 374 5.16 -15.04 3.32
CA HIS A 374 3.89 -14.63 2.70
C HIS A 374 3.63 -15.41 1.42
N ALA A 375 2.38 -15.74 1.16
CA ALA A 375 1.94 -16.71 0.17
C ALA A 375 2.26 -16.31 -1.27
N ILE A 376 2.17 -15.01 -1.60
CA ILE A 376 2.32 -14.49 -2.96
C ILE A 376 3.35 -13.37 -2.94
N GLY A 377 4.35 -13.46 -3.82
CA GLY A 377 5.48 -12.55 -3.82
C GLY A 377 6.30 -12.59 -5.11
N ARG A 378 7.13 -11.56 -5.30
CA ARG A 378 8.05 -11.48 -6.44
C ARG A 378 9.07 -12.63 -6.40
N SER A 379 9.36 -13.20 -7.57
CA SER A 379 10.39 -14.24 -7.75
C SER A 379 10.21 -15.50 -6.89
N ARG A 380 8.97 -15.84 -6.52
CA ARG A 380 8.62 -17.10 -5.84
C ARG A 380 8.32 -18.20 -6.86
N PRO A 381 8.69 -19.46 -6.58
CA PRO A 381 8.28 -20.58 -7.42
C PRO A 381 6.76 -20.69 -7.47
N ARG A 382 6.20 -21.01 -8.64
CA ARG A 382 4.79 -21.33 -8.76
C ARG A 382 4.54 -22.73 -8.22
N ALA A 383 3.36 -22.96 -7.66
CA ALA A 383 2.88 -24.31 -7.42
C ALA A 383 2.62 -25.00 -8.78
N ARG A 384 2.75 -26.31 -8.84
CA ARG A 384 2.46 -27.08 -10.06
C ARG A 384 0.97 -27.28 -10.26
N GLU A 385 0.24 -27.56 -9.18
CA GLU A 385 -1.18 -27.98 -9.26
C GLU A 385 -2.12 -27.14 -8.39
N SER A 386 -1.68 -26.77 -7.19
CA SER A 386 -2.53 -26.14 -6.19
C SER A 386 -2.70 -24.65 -6.45
N MET A 387 -3.95 -24.18 -6.44
CA MET A 387 -4.24 -22.75 -6.54
C MET A 387 -3.95 -22.06 -5.21
N ILE A 388 -3.27 -20.92 -5.25
CA ILE A 388 -2.90 -20.18 -4.05
C ILE A 388 -3.77 -18.94 -3.92
N PHE A 389 -4.42 -18.79 -2.78
CA PHE A 389 -5.12 -17.57 -2.39
C PHE A 389 -4.45 -16.94 -1.17
N ALA A 390 -4.38 -15.62 -1.16
CA ALA A 390 -4.12 -14.85 0.05
C ALA A 390 -5.21 -13.80 0.24
N THR A 391 -5.82 -13.75 1.41
CA THR A 391 -6.83 -12.71 1.72
C THR A 391 -6.26 -11.72 2.72
N GLN A 392 -6.35 -10.43 2.40
CA GLN A 392 -5.69 -9.39 3.16
C GLN A 392 -6.69 -8.32 3.60
N SER A 393 -6.55 -7.85 4.84
CA SER A 393 -7.34 -6.75 5.39
C SER A 393 -6.55 -5.46 5.21
N THR A 394 -6.79 -4.77 4.09
CA THR A 394 -6.11 -3.51 3.77
C THR A 394 -6.23 -2.51 4.92
N HIS A 395 -7.39 -2.42 5.56
CA HIS A 395 -7.65 -1.52 6.68
C HIS A 395 -6.98 -1.85 8.02
N LYS A 396 -6.31 -3.00 8.15
CA LYS A 396 -5.67 -3.40 9.43
C LYS A 396 -4.25 -2.87 9.56
N LEU A 397 -3.39 -3.22 8.59
CA LEU A 397 -1.96 -2.92 8.63
C LEU A 397 -1.44 -2.28 7.32
N LEU A 398 -2.35 -1.88 6.43
CA LEU A 398 -2.10 -0.86 5.40
C LEU A 398 -3.03 0.34 5.68
N ALA A 399 -3.01 1.34 4.79
CA ALA A 399 -3.83 2.56 4.89
C ALA A 399 -5.16 2.44 4.12
N GLY A 400 -6.06 1.55 4.56
CA GLY A 400 -7.40 1.40 3.98
C GLY A 400 -8.53 1.87 4.90
N LEU A 401 -9.66 2.33 4.34
CA LEU A 401 -10.87 2.57 5.13
C LEU A 401 -11.41 1.27 5.70
N SER A 402 -12.08 1.33 6.85
CA SER A 402 -12.69 0.12 7.42
C SER A 402 -13.57 -0.60 6.40
N GLN A 403 -13.51 -1.94 6.42
CA GLN A 403 -14.09 -2.84 5.41
C GLN A 403 -13.28 -2.99 4.10
N ALA A 404 -12.24 -2.19 3.86
CA ALA A 404 -11.32 -2.40 2.74
C ALA A 404 -10.55 -3.72 2.91
N SER A 405 -10.66 -4.58 1.91
CA SER A 405 -9.97 -5.86 1.81
C SER A 405 -9.64 -6.18 0.36
N GLN A 406 -8.77 -7.16 0.18
CA GLN A 406 -8.37 -7.67 -1.13
C GLN A 406 -8.17 -9.18 -1.10
N ILE A 407 -8.42 -9.83 -2.24
CA ILE A 407 -8.14 -11.24 -2.50
C ILE A 407 -7.05 -11.30 -3.55
N LEU A 408 -5.92 -11.90 -3.23
CA LEU A 408 -4.82 -12.16 -4.15
C LEU A 408 -4.91 -13.60 -4.62
N VAL A 409 -4.72 -13.82 -5.91
CA VAL A 409 -4.69 -15.15 -6.52
C VAL A 409 -3.36 -15.35 -7.24
N ARG A 410 -2.75 -16.52 -7.00
CA ARG A 410 -1.60 -16.99 -7.78
C ARG A 410 -1.96 -18.33 -8.41
N GLU A 411 -1.94 -18.34 -9.73
CA GLU A 411 -2.23 -19.51 -10.55
C GLU A 411 -1.06 -20.50 -10.51
N PRO A 412 -1.35 -21.80 -10.40
CA PRO A 412 -0.34 -22.84 -10.59
C PRO A 412 0.06 -22.98 -12.06
N GLU A 413 1.10 -23.73 -12.34
CA GLU A 413 1.57 -23.99 -13.72
C GLU A 413 0.54 -24.76 -14.56
N SER A 414 -0.26 -25.62 -13.94
CA SER A 414 -1.16 -26.55 -14.64
C SER A 414 -2.51 -25.97 -15.05
N ARG A 415 -2.98 -24.87 -14.44
CA ARG A 415 -4.33 -24.35 -14.69
C ARG A 415 -4.49 -22.87 -14.32
N GLN A 416 -5.43 -22.22 -14.98
CA GLN A 416 -5.83 -20.84 -14.69
C GLN A 416 -7.00 -20.78 -13.70
N LEU A 417 -7.24 -19.60 -13.12
CA LEU A 417 -8.44 -19.30 -12.35
C LEU A 417 -9.66 -19.36 -13.27
N ASN A 418 -10.70 -20.10 -12.86
CA ASN A 418 -11.99 -20.00 -13.51
C ASN A 418 -12.66 -18.69 -13.07
N SER A 419 -12.45 -17.64 -13.85
CA SER A 419 -12.94 -16.29 -13.55
C SER A 419 -14.46 -16.22 -13.44
N HIS A 420 -15.21 -17.00 -14.22
CA HIS A 420 -16.67 -17.02 -14.15
C HIS A 420 -17.16 -17.60 -12.82
N VAL A 421 -16.65 -18.76 -12.41
CA VAL A 421 -17.03 -19.39 -11.13
C VAL A 421 -16.61 -18.52 -9.95
N PHE A 422 -15.41 -17.92 -10.02
CA PHE A 422 -14.95 -17.01 -8.99
C PHE A 422 -15.82 -15.76 -8.91
N ASN A 423 -16.20 -15.17 -10.05
CA ASN A 423 -17.03 -13.97 -10.06
C ASN A 423 -18.44 -14.25 -9.53
N GLU A 424 -19.05 -15.40 -9.83
CA GLU A 424 -20.33 -15.78 -9.21
C GLU A 424 -20.21 -15.84 -7.67
N ALA A 425 -19.11 -16.38 -7.15
CA ALA A 425 -18.84 -16.36 -5.71
C ALA A 425 -18.59 -14.96 -5.15
N TYR A 426 -17.96 -14.08 -5.93
CA TYR A 426 -17.76 -12.69 -5.60
C TYR A 426 -19.10 -11.94 -5.51
N LEU A 427 -19.96 -12.09 -6.53
CA LEU A 427 -21.29 -11.48 -6.61
C LEU A 427 -22.22 -11.94 -5.48
N MET A 428 -22.13 -13.19 -5.03
CA MET A 428 -22.91 -13.70 -3.89
C MET A 428 -22.67 -12.93 -2.58
N HIS A 429 -21.53 -12.25 -2.45
CA HIS A 429 -21.13 -11.61 -1.20
C HIS A 429 -20.86 -10.10 -1.30
N THR A 430 -20.90 -9.54 -2.50
CA THR A 430 -20.66 -8.12 -2.75
C THR A 430 -21.99 -7.39 -2.93
N SER A 431 -22.16 -6.24 -2.27
CA SER A 431 -23.33 -5.37 -2.46
C SER A 431 -23.41 -4.90 -3.90
N THR A 432 -24.60 -4.89 -4.51
CA THR A 432 -24.85 -4.27 -5.84
C THR A 432 -24.67 -2.75 -5.84
N SER A 433 -24.48 -2.16 -4.66
CA SER A 433 -24.13 -0.74 -4.47
C SER A 433 -22.93 -0.68 -3.53
N PRO A 434 -21.71 -0.96 -4.02
CA PRO A 434 -20.50 -0.88 -3.21
C PRO A 434 -20.18 0.58 -2.90
N GLN A 435 -19.47 0.83 -1.81
CA GLN A 435 -19.06 2.18 -1.45
C GLN A 435 -17.72 2.52 -2.14
N TYR A 436 -17.72 3.55 -2.99
CA TYR A 436 -16.62 3.87 -3.89
C TYR A 436 -15.39 4.47 -3.18
N ALA A 437 -15.56 5.17 -2.07
CA ALA A 437 -14.45 5.61 -1.23
C ALA A 437 -13.69 4.42 -0.61
N ILE A 438 -14.35 3.30 -0.30
CA ILE A 438 -13.67 2.07 0.15
C ILE A 438 -12.81 1.51 -1.00
N ILE A 439 -13.35 1.46 -2.22
CA ILE A 439 -12.60 1.03 -3.43
C ILE A 439 -11.39 1.94 -3.66
N ALA A 440 -11.59 3.26 -3.61
CA ALA A 440 -10.51 4.24 -3.73
C ALA A 440 -9.45 4.07 -2.63
N SER A 441 -9.84 3.72 -1.40
CA SER A 441 -8.89 3.45 -0.33
C SER A 441 -8.06 2.18 -0.58
N CYS A 442 -8.63 1.14 -1.21
CA CYS A 442 -7.86 -0.03 -1.66
C CYS A 442 -6.85 0.35 -2.74
N ASP A 443 -7.29 1.14 -3.73
CA ASP A 443 -6.45 1.61 -4.84
C ASP A 443 -5.27 2.48 -4.36
N VAL A 444 -5.55 3.45 -3.49
CA VAL A 444 -4.54 4.31 -2.88
C VAL A 444 -3.61 3.51 -1.96
N ALA A 445 -4.12 2.58 -1.15
CA ALA A 445 -3.28 1.75 -0.30
C ALA A 445 -2.30 0.89 -1.11
N ALA A 446 -2.72 0.37 -2.28
CA ALA A 446 -1.83 -0.33 -3.20
C ALA A 446 -0.75 0.62 -3.75
N ALA A 447 -1.14 1.80 -4.23
CA ALA A 447 -0.19 2.79 -4.75
C ALA A 447 0.84 3.25 -3.69
N MET A 448 0.43 3.41 -2.44
CA MET A 448 1.34 3.73 -1.33
C MET A 448 2.40 2.65 -1.08
N MET A 449 2.09 1.39 -1.44
CA MET A 449 3.01 0.26 -1.29
C MET A 449 3.87 0.01 -2.53
N GLU A 450 3.67 0.78 -3.61
CA GLU A 450 4.53 0.67 -4.78
C GLU A 450 6.00 0.99 -4.41
N PRO A 451 6.96 0.12 -4.77
CA PRO A 451 8.37 0.39 -4.53
C PRO A 451 8.83 1.67 -5.25
N PRO A 452 9.69 2.50 -4.63
CA PRO A 452 10.42 2.21 -3.39
C PRO A 452 9.67 2.60 -2.09
N GLY A 453 8.61 3.39 -2.18
CA GLY A 453 7.89 3.96 -1.03
C GLY A 453 7.35 2.90 -0.07
N GLY A 454 6.73 1.82 -0.58
CA GLY A 454 6.24 0.72 0.24
C GLY A 454 7.33 0.06 1.10
N THR A 455 8.53 -0.13 0.53
CA THR A 455 9.67 -0.71 1.27
C THR A 455 10.12 0.21 2.40
N ALA A 456 10.19 1.51 2.15
CA ALA A 456 10.55 2.49 3.17
C ALA A 456 9.52 2.53 4.32
N LEU A 457 8.22 2.51 4.01
CA LEU A 457 7.15 2.49 5.01
C LEU A 457 7.24 1.27 5.94
N VAL A 458 7.48 0.09 5.38
CA VAL A 458 7.63 -1.14 6.18
C VAL A 458 8.92 -1.11 7.00
N GLN A 459 10.03 -0.63 6.41
CA GLN A 459 11.31 -0.50 7.10
C GLN A 459 11.22 0.45 8.30
N GLU A 460 10.49 1.56 8.17
CA GLU A 460 10.22 2.53 9.23
C GLU A 460 9.44 1.89 10.39
N SER A 461 8.33 1.20 10.08
CA SER A 461 7.55 0.49 11.10
C SER A 461 8.36 -0.59 11.84
N ILE A 462 9.21 -1.33 11.14
CA ILE A 462 10.10 -2.32 11.75
C ILE A 462 11.12 -1.63 12.68
N ALA A 463 11.72 -0.52 12.24
CA ALA A 463 12.68 0.23 13.03
C ALA A 463 12.06 0.76 14.33
N GLU A 464 10.89 1.42 14.24
CA GLU A 464 10.15 1.91 15.41
C GLU A 464 9.81 0.78 16.39
N ALA A 465 9.36 -0.38 15.89
CA ALA A 465 9.07 -1.53 16.72
C ALA A 465 10.31 -2.09 17.44
N LEU A 466 11.48 -2.08 16.77
CA LEU A 466 12.75 -2.51 17.37
C LEU A 466 13.23 -1.51 18.43
N ASP A 467 13.10 -0.22 18.18
CA ASP A 467 13.51 0.81 19.12
C ASP A 467 12.65 0.80 20.38
N PHE A 468 11.34 0.61 20.25
CA PHE A 468 10.46 0.37 21.39
C PHE A 468 10.89 -0.87 22.18
N ARG A 469 11.18 -1.99 21.51
CA ARG A 469 11.64 -3.23 22.18
C ARG A 469 12.96 -3.04 22.92
N ARG A 470 13.90 -2.27 22.36
CA ARG A 470 15.18 -1.94 23.01
C ARG A 470 14.97 -1.04 24.22
N ALA A 471 14.10 -0.04 24.12
CA ALA A 471 13.75 0.83 25.23
C ALA A 471 13.13 0.03 26.39
N MET A 472 12.22 -0.90 26.10
CA MET A 472 11.61 -1.76 27.13
C MET A 472 12.63 -2.69 27.80
N ARG A 473 13.63 -3.21 27.07
CA ARG A 473 14.72 -3.99 27.67
C ARG A 473 15.58 -3.15 28.61
N LYS A 474 15.91 -1.93 28.21
CA LYS A 474 16.65 -1.00 29.06
C LYS A 474 15.89 -0.73 30.37
N VAL A 475 14.57 -0.51 30.29
CA VAL A 475 13.73 -0.31 31.48
C VAL A 475 13.75 -1.52 32.41
N ASP A 476 13.74 -2.73 31.87
CA ASP A 476 13.83 -3.98 32.65
C ASP A 476 15.18 -4.08 33.39
N GLU A 477 16.28 -3.83 32.68
CA GLU A 477 17.64 -3.81 33.26
C GLU A 477 17.80 -2.75 34.36
N GLU A 478 17.21 -1.57 34.19
CA GLU A 478 17.25 -0.48 35.18
C GLU A 478 16.31 -0.69 36.36
N PHE A 479 15.25 -1.48 36.21
CA PHE A 479 14.30 -1.77 37.28
C PHE A 479 14.82 -2.83 38.25
N GLU A 480 15.67 -3.75 37.79
CA GLU A 480 16.31 -4.78 38.62
C GLU A 480 17.58 -4.27 39.36
N ALA A 481 18.10 -3.09 38.99
CA ALA A 481 19.26 -2.43 39.59
C ALA A 481 18.88 -1.52 40.78
#